data_AF-A0A6S7KD17-F1
#
_entry.id   AF-A0A6S7KD17-F1
#
_cell.length_a   1.000
_cell.length_b   1.000
_cell.length_c   1.000
_cell.angle_alpha   90.00
_cell.angle_beta   90.00
_cell.angle_gamma   90.00
#
_symmetry.space_group_name_H-M   'P 1'
#
loop_
_entity.id
_entity.type
_entity.pdbx_description
1 polymer ?
#
loop_
_entity_poly.entity_id
_entity_poly.type
_entity_poly.pdbx_seq_one_letter_code
_entity_poly.pdbx_strand_id
1 'polypeptide(L)'
;MKVVALISGGKDSCYNMLQCVAHGHEVVALANLKPPQNTDEMDSYMYQTVGHDGIELYSEAMGLPLFRRTIQGNPVEQGKEYSVNEKDEVEDLYELLKDVMAEVHIEGVSSGAIFSDYQRVRVENVCSRLGLTSLAYLWKRNQKELLKEMIDSHIDAIIIKVATMGLEPTKHLGKTISEMYPHLLKINEKFDCNICGEGGEYETFTCDCPLFKKKII
;
A
#
# COMPACT_ATOMS: atom_id res chain seq x y z
N MET A 1 17.95 -5.39 -8.58
CA MET A 1 16.89 -6.43 -8.54
C MET A 1 15.71 -5.94 -9.33
N LYS A 2 15.04 -6.85 -10.04
CA LYS A 2 13.70 -6.64 -10.58
C LYS A 2 12.66 -6.87 -9.49
N VAL A 3 11.75 -5.93 -9.31
CA VAL A 3 10.83 -5.89 -8.17
C VAL A 3 9.39 -5.80 -8.68
N VAL A 4 8.50 -6.59 -8.08
CA VAL A 4 7.06 -6.37 -8.16
C VAL A 4 6.62 -5.45 -7.02
N ALA A 5 5.77 -4.47 -7.30
CA ALA A 5 5.21 -3.61 -6.29
C ALA A 5 3.82 -4.10 -5.86
N LEU A 6 3.65 -4.38 -4.57
CA LEU A 6 2.33 -4.53 -3.96
C LEU A 6 1.71 -3.15 -3.83
N ILE A 7 0.63 -2.91 -4.56
CA ILE A 7 -0.05 -1.61 -4.60
C ILE A 7 -1.45 -1.70 -4.02
N SER A 8 -1.82 -0.64 -3.29
CA SER A 8 -3.18 -0.42 -2.78
C SER A 8 -3.84 0.84 -3.35
N GLY A 9 -3.12 1.60 -4.19
CA GLY A 9 -3.53 2.92 -4.63
C GLY A 9 -3.18 4.03 -3.62
N GLY A 10 -2.76 3.68 -2.40
CA GLY A 10 -2.39 4.65 -1.38
C GLY A 10 -0.98 5.22 -1.54
N LYS A 11 -0.74 6.33 -0.82
CA LYS A 11 0.53 7.06 -0.78
C LYS A 11 1.72 6.18 -0.36
N ASP A 12 1.52 5.20 0.52
CA ASP A 12 2.60 4.43 1.14
C ASP A 12 3.17 3.41 0.16
N SER A 13 2.30 2.66 -0.53
CA SER A 13 2.71 1.76 -1.60
C SER A 13 3.44 2.51 -2.72
N CYS A 14 2.95 3.71 -3.06
CA CYS A 14 3.57 4.57 -4.06
C CYS A 14 4.96 5.05 -3.62
N TYR A 15 5.11 5.54 -2.38
CA TYR A 15 6.40 5.99 -1.87
C TYR A 15 7.43 4.87 -1.74
N ASN A 16 7.01 3.68 -1.33
CA ASN A 16 7.95 2.54 -1.26
C ASN A 16 8.47 2.14 -2.64
N MET A 17 7.69 2.31 -3.72
CA MET A 17 8.19 2.16 -5.09
C MET A 17 9.28 3.19 -5.41
N LEU A 18 9.09 4.47 -5.04
CA LEU A 18 10.13 5.49 -5.20
C LEU A 18 11.41 5.11 -4.43
N GLN A 19 11.27 4.59 -3.21
CA GLN A 19 12.42 4.12 -2.42
C GLN A 19 13.13 2.95 -3.10
N CYS A 20 12.39 2.01 -3.70
CA CYS A 20 12.99 0.92 -4.47
C CYS A 20 13.83 1.44 -5.63
N VAL A 21 13.31 2.40 -6.40
CA VAL A 21 14.04 3.02 -7.52
C VAL A 21 15.26 3.79 -7.01
N ALA A 22 15.13 4.53 -5.90
CA ALA A 22 16.23 5.27 -5.29
C ALA A 22 17.38 4.35 -4.83
N HIS A 23 17.09 3.11 -4.45
CA HIS A 23 18.07 2.08 -4.08
C HIS A 23 18.56 1.25 -5.30
N GLY A 24 18.27 1.68 -6.53
CA GLY A 24 18.76 1.04 -7.75
C GLY A 24 18.01 -0.22 -8.15
N HIS A 25 16.79 -0.41 -7.64
CA HIS A 25 15.90 -1.48 -8.11
C HIS A 25 15.03 -1.02 -9.28
N GLU A 26 14.60 -1.99 -10.09
CA GLU A 26 13.71 -1.74 -11.22
C GLU A 26 12.32 -2.30 -10.88
N VAL A 27 11.29 -1.45 -10.86
CA VAL A 27 9.90 -1.90 -10.69
C VAL A 27 9.39 -2.39 -12.05
N VAL A 28 9.12 -3.68 -12.16
CA VAL A 28 8.80 -4.34 -13.45
C VAL A 28 7.35 -4.80 -13.57
N ALA A 29 6.63 -4.87 -12.45
CA ALA A 29 5.24 -5.29 -12.40
C ALA A 29 4.53 -4.69 -11.18
N LEU A 30 3.21 -4.60 -11.27
CA LEU A 30 2.32 -4.20 -10.19
C LEU A 30 1.47 -5.41 -9.78
N ALA A 31 1.23 -5.58 -8.48
CA ALA A 31 0.41 -6.64 -7.94
C ALA A 31 -0.57 -6.08 -6.92
N ASN A 32 -1.83 -6.51 -7.00
CA ASN A 32 -2.89 -6.06 -6.10
C ASN A 32 -3.84 -7.21 -5.75
N LEU A 33 -4.18 -7.33 -4.47
CA LEU A 33 -5.30 -8.14 -4.02
C LEU A 33 -6.54 -7.24 -3.92
N LYS A 34 -7.64 -7.67 -4.54
CA LYS A 34 -8.90 -6.92 -4.60
C LYS A 34 -10.01 -7.66 -3.85
N PRO A 35 -11.00 -6.94 -3.29
CA PRO A 35 -12.13 -7.59 -2.66
C PRO A 35 -12.99 -8.37 -3.67
N PRO A 36 -13.84 -9.32 -3.22
CA PRO A 36 -14.86 -9.95 -4.04
C PRO A 36 -15.82 -8.94 -4.68
N GLN A 37 -16.45 -9.33 -5.79
CA GLN A 37 -17.42 -8.48 -6.49
C GLN A 37 -18.53 -7.99 -5.55
N ASN A 38 -18.93 -6.72 -5.71
CA ASN A 38 -19.94 -6.03 -4.89
C ASN A 38 -19.55 -5.81 -3.42
N THR A 39 -18.26 -5.87 -3.10
CA THR A 39 -17.74 -5.54 -1.76
C THR A 39 -16.69 -4.44 -1.90
N ASP A 40 -17.05 -3.20 -1.57
CA ASP A 40 -16.12 -2.06 -1.68
C ASP A 40 -15.17 -1.97 -0.48
N GLU A 41 -15.61 -2.50 0.66
CA GLU A 41 -14.89 -2.48 1.93
C GLU A 41 -15.00 -3.84 2.62
N MET A 42 -13.85 -4.41 2.97
CA MET A 42 -13.75 -5.64 3.76
C MET A 42 -12.97 -5.38 5.05
N ASP A 43 -13.29 -6.12 6.10
CA ASP A 43 -12.48 -6.22 7.31
C ASP A 43 -11.20 -7.04 7.05
N SER A 44 -10.30 -6.51 6.21
CA SER A 44 -8.95 -7.05 5.98
C SER A 44 -7.94 -6.31 6.85
N TYR A 45 -7.03 -7.06 7.46
CA TYR A 45 -5.94 -6.49 8.26
C TYR A 45 -4.72 -6.19 7.37
N MET A 46 -4.69 -6.77 6.17
CA MET A 46 -3.60 -6.66 5.22
C MET A 46 -3.83 -5.60 4.14
N TYR A 47 -5.06 -5.49 3.61
CA TYR A 47 -5.28 -4.83 2.33
C TYR A 47 -6.28 -3.67 2.43
N GLN A 48 -5.85 -2.50 1.97
CA GLN A 48 -6.76 -1.40 1.66
C GLN A 48 -7.61 -1.80 0.44
N THR A 49 -8.93 -1.82 0.64
CA THR A 49 -9.94 -2.15 -0.39
C THR A 49 -10.62 -0.91 -0.95
N VAL A 50 -10.57 0.20 -0.22
CA VAL A 50 -11.12 1.49 -0.63
C VAL A 50 -10.31 2.09 -1.77
N GLY A 51 -10.99 2.46 -2.85
CA GLY A 51 -10.35 2.99 -4.07
C GLY A 51 -9.78 1.92 -4.99
N HIS A 52 -10.09 0.63 -4.77
CA HIS A 52 -9.56 -0.47 -5.59
C HIS A 52 -9.98 -0.40 -7.07
N ASP A 53 -11.06 0.32 -7.40
CA ASP A 53 -11.50 0.58 -8.77
C ASP A 53 -10.45 1.39 -9.56
N GLY A 54 -9.73 2.28 -8.88
CA GLY A 54 -8.69 3.11 -9.50
C GLY A 54 -7.36 2.39 -9.75
N ILE A 55 -7.20 1.14 -9.29
CA ILE A 55 -5.92 0.42 -9.39
C ILE A 55 -5.53 0.13 -10.84
N GLU A 56 -6.51 -0.09 -11.73
CA GLU A 56 -6.21 -0.32 -13.15
C GLU A 56 -5.56 0.92 -13.79
N LEU A 57 -5.91 2.11 -13.32
CA LEU A 57 -5.31 3.38 -13.77
C LEU A 57 -3.82 3.47 -13.41
N TYR A 58 -3.34 2.76 -12.38
CA TYR A 58 -1.90 2.71 -12.06
C TYR A 58 -1.12 1.99 -13.14
N SER A 59 -1.66 0.90 -13.69
CA SER A 59 -1.04 0.15 -14.78
C SER A 59 -0.85 1.03 -16.00
N GLU A 60 -1.89 1.79 -16.36
CA GLU A 60 -1.86 2.73 -17.47
C GLU A 60 -0.91 3.91 -17.21
N ALA A 61 -0.96 4.48 -15.99
CA ALA A 61 -0.15 5.62 -15.59
C ALA A 61 1.35 5.27 -15.59
N MET A 62 1.75 4.10 -15.08
CA MET A 62 3.15 3.67 -15.05
C MET A 62 3.59 2.98 -16.35
N GLY A 63 2.64 2.45 -17.13
CA GLY A 63 2.90 1.58 -18.27
C GLY A 63 3.63 0.30 -17.86
N LEU A 64 3.13 -0.36 -16.81
CA LEU A 64 3.63 -1.62 -16.25
C LEU A 64 2.52 -2.67 -16.21
N PRO A 65 2.82 -3.98 -16.37
CA PRO A 65 1.83 -5.03 -16.24
C PRO A 65 1.26 -5.08 -14.81
N LEU A 66 -0.05 -5.28 -14.72
CA LEU A 66 -0.78 -5.37 -13.45
C LEU A 66 -1.40 -6.76 -13.28
N PHE A 67 -1.06 -7.39 -12.15
CA PHE A 67 -1.58 -8.68 -11.73
C PHE A 67 -2.58 -8.46 -10.59
N ARG A 68 -3.79 -8.99 -10.74
CA ARG A 68 -4.82 -8.89 -9.71
C ARG A 68 -5.38 -10.25 -9.37
N ARG A 69 -5.51 -10.53 -8.09
CA ARG A 69 -6.29 -11.65 -7.56
C ARG A 69 -7.37 -11.16 -6.62
N THR A 70 -8.49 -11.87 -6.59
CA THR A 70 -9.54 -11.63 -5.61
C THR A 70 -9.18 -12.29 -4.29
N ILE A 71 -9.35 -11.58 -3.18
CA ILE A 71 -9.19 -12.13 -1.82
C ILE A 71 -10.29 -13.17 -1.58
N GLN A 72 -9.90 -14.39 -1.23
CA GLN A 72 -10.79 -15.49 -0.89
C GLN A 72 -10.63 -15.94 0.56
N GLY A 73 -9.42 -15.81 1.10
CA GLY A 73 -9.10 -16.10 2.48
C GLY A 73 -9.68 -15.09 3.46
N ASN A 74 -9.58 -15.42 4.75
CA ASN A 74 -9.96 -14.56 5.88
C ASN A 74 -8.72 -14.29 6.75
N PRO A 75 -8.70 -13.28 7.63
CA PRO A 75 -7.59 -13.07 8.57
C PRO A 75 -7.67 -14.10 9.71
N VAL A 76 -7.28 -15.36 9.44
CA VAL A 76 -7.39 -16.50 10.36
C VAL A 76 -6.22 -16.51 11.34
N GLU A 77 -5.01 -16.42 10.81
CA GLU A 77 -3.77 -16.41 11.59
C GLU A 77 -3.48 -14.97 12.00
N GLN A 78 -3.71 -14.66 13.27
CA GLN A 78 -3.53 -13.30 13.82
C GLN A 78 -2.34 -13.17 14.78
N GLY A 79 -1.54 -14.24 14.88
CA GLY A 79 -0.32 -14.26 15.68
C GLY A 79 0.75 -13.26 15.19
N LYS A 80 1.74 -13.04 16.06
CA LYS A 80 2.95 -12.24 15.76
C LYS A 80 3.78 -12.87 14.64
N GLU A 81 3.84 -14.19 14.62
CA GLU A 81 4.42 -14.98 13.54
C GLU A 81 3.30 -15.51 12.65
N TYR A 82 3.60 -15.68 11.37
CA TYR A 82 2.67 -16.27 10.44
C TYR A 82 2.95 -17.77 10.30
N SER A 83 1.91 -18.58 10.49
CA SER A 83 1.89 -20.01 10.16
C SER A 83 0.99 -20.23 8.96
N VAL A 84 1.39 -21.11 8.04
CA VAL A 84 0.62 -21.36 6.81
C VAL A 84 -0.76 -21.92 7.16
N ASN A 85 -1.80 -21.29 6.62
CA ASN A 85 -3.19 -21.73 6.76
C ASN A 85 -3.91 -21.49 5.44
N GLU A 86 -4.40 -22.56 4.81
CA GLU A 86 -5.01 -22.53 3.46
C GLU A 86 -6.25 -21.64 3.36
N LYS A 87 -6.87 -21.27 4.49
CA LYS A 87 -8.04 -20.39 4.54
C LYS A 87 -7.68 -18.93 4.79
N ASP A 88 -6.40 -18.61 4.91
CA ASP A 88 -5.92 -17.30 5.29
C ASP A 88 -5.65 -16.39 4.09
N GLU A 89 -5.98 -15.10 4.22
CA GLU A 89 -5.80 -14.09 3.15
C GLU A 89 -4.33 -13.89 2.70
N VAL A 90 -3.36 -14.39 3.47
CA VAL A 90 -1.94 -14.39 3.11
C VAL A 90 -1.62 -15.42 2.02
N GLU A 91 -2.37 -16.52 1.92
CA GLU A 91 -2.16 -17.49 0.84
C GLU A 91 -2.64 -16.96 -0.51
N ASP A 92 -3.60 -16.03 -0.52
CA ASP A 92 -3.97 -15.30 -1.74
C ASP A 92 -2.80 -14.45 -2.27
N LEU A 93 -1.99 -13.87 -1.37
CA LEU A 93 -0.79 -13.12 -1.73
C LEU A 93 0.29 -14.06 -2.28
N TYR A 94 0.47 -15.22 -1.66
CA TYR A 94 1.39 -16.24 -2.14
C TYR A 94 1.07 -16.65 -3.58
N GLU A 95 -0.19 -16.95 -3.87
CA GLU A 95 -0.59 -17.36 -5.21
C GLU A 95 -0.57 -16.18 -6.21
N LEU A 96 -0.87 -14.96 -5.79
CA LEU A 96 -0.71 -13.77 -6.64
C LEU A 96 0.74 -13.60 -7.08
N LEU A 97 1.69 -13.73 -6.15
CA LEU A 97 3.11 -13.59 -6.47
C LEU A 97 3.64 -14.74 -7.33
N LYS A 98 3.08 -15.95 -7.20
CA LYS A 98 3.36 -17.06 -8.14
C LYS A 98 2.91 -16.73 -9.56
N ASP A 99 1.72 -16.16 -9.74
CA ASP A 99 1.25 -15.75 -11.07
C ASP A 99 2.17 -14.69 -11.69
N VAL A 100 2.61 -13.72 -10.88
CA VAL A 100 3.60 -12.71 -11.34
C VAL A 100 4.88 -13.40 -11.80
N MET A 101 5.43 -14.33 -11.01
CA MET A 101 6.68 -15.04 -11.33
C MET A 101 6.57 -15.94 -12.57
N ALA A 102 5.36 -16.39 -12.93
CA ALA A 102 5.12 -17.18 -14.13
C ALA A 102 5.26 -16.36 -15.42
N GLU A 103 5.03 -15.04 -15.35
CA GLU A 103 4.98 -14.13 -16.50
C GLU A 103 6.15 -13.14 -16.52
N VAL A 104 6.66 -12.75 -15.34
CA VAL A 104 7.68 -11.72 -15.16
C VAL A 104 8.76 -12.20 -14.20
N HIS A 105 10.02 -12.08 -14.61
CA HIS A 105 11.15 -12.34 -13.72
C HIS A 105 11.26 -11.26 -12.64
N ILE A 106 11.09 -11.68 -11.38
CA ILE A 106 11.21 -10.84 -10.18
C ILE A 106 12.15 -11.49 -9.15
N GLU A 107 12.81 -10.64 -8.36
CA GLU A 107 13.75 -11.03 -7.30
C GLU A 107 13.34 -10.45 -5.94
N GLY A 108 12.42 -9.49 -5.93
CA GLY A 108 11.92 -8.86 -4.70
C GLY A 108 10.52 -8.31 -4.82
N VAL A 109 9.95 -7.98 -3.66
CA VAL A 109 8.59 -7.49 -3.48
C VAL A 109 8.63 -6.19 -2.70
N SER A 110 8.15 -5.10 -3.30
CA SER A 110 7.99 -3.81 -2.64
C SER A 110 6.66 -3.78 -1.87
N SER A 111 6.70 -3.44 -0.58
CA SER A 111 5.50 -3.25 0.25
C SER A 111 5.55 -1.97 1.08
N GLY A 112 4.42 -1.27 1.17
CA GLY A 112 4.30 0.04 1.81
C GLY A 112 4.04 0.02 3.32
N ALA A 113 4.33 -1.08 4.03
CA ALA A 113 4.05 -1.18 5.47
C ALA A 113 4.92 -0.21 6.29
N ILE A 114 4.30 0.63 7.12
CA ILE A 114 5.00 1.62 7.96
C ILE A 114 5.21 1.10 9.38
N PHE A 115 4.15 0.73 10.09
CA PHE A 115 4.23 0.35 11.51
C PHE A 115 3.53 -0.96 11.87
N SER A 116 2.68 -1.51 11.00
CA SER A 116 2.09 -2.84 11.18
C SER A 116 3.09 -4.01 11.05
N ASP A 117 3.51 -4.59 12.17
CA ASP A 117 4.34 -5.81 12.19
C ASP A 117 3.57 -6.99 11.57
N TYR A 118 2.25 -6.97 11.73
CA TYR A 118 1.34 -7.94 11.15
C TYR A 118 1.51 -8.03 9.62
N GLN A 119 1.48 -6.87 8.94
CA GLN A 119 1.62 -6.78 7.50
C GLN A 119 3.01 -7.21 7.04
N ARG A 120 4.05 -6.64 7.67
CA ARG A 120 5.45 -6.90 7.31
C ARG A 120 5.79 -8.39 7.41
N VAL A 121 5.46 -9.03 8.54
CA VAL A 121 5.81 -10.45 8.78
C VAL A 121 5.12 -11.37 7.76
N ARG A 122 3.89 -11.07 7.35
CA ARG A 122 3.16 -11.87 6.36
C ARG A 122 3.74 -11.74 4.96
N VAL A 123 4.09 -10.52 4.54
CA VAL A 123 4.80 -10.30 3.26
C VAL A 123 6.16 -11.00 3.28
N GLU A 124 6.93 -10.88 4.37
CA GLU A 124 8.22 -11.54 4.54
C GLU A 124 8.10 -13.08 4.49
N ASN A 125 7.06 -13.64 5.11
CA ASN A 125 6.82 -15.09 5.07
C ASN A 125 6.59 -15.59 3.64
N VAL A 126 5.71 -14.91 2.89
CA VAL A 126 5.43 -15.25 1.50
C VAL A 126 6.70 -15.10 0.64
N CYS A 127 7.43 -13.99 0.79
CA CYS A 127 8.67 -13.77 0.06
C CYS A 127 9.70 -14.87 0.34
N SER A 128 9.90 -15.24 1.60
CA SER A 128 10.81 -16.31 2.01
C SER A 128 10.47 -17.65 1.35
N ARG A 129 9.18 -18.02 1.31
CA ARG A 129 8.71 -19.26 0.68
C ARG A 129 8.91 -19.27 -0.84
N LEU A 130 8.86 -18.10 -1.49
CA LEU A 130 9.04 -17.95 -2.94
C LEU A 130 10.49 -17.63 -3.35
N GLY A 131 11.42 -17.51 -2.39
CA GLY A 131 12.81 -17.12 -2.67
C GLY A 131 12.96 -15.66 -3.12
N LEU A 132 12.04 -14.79 -2.73
CA LEU A 132 12.04 -13.35 -3.03
C LEU A 132 12.55 -12.53 -1.83
N THR A 133 13.07 -11.34 -2.11
CA THR A 133 13.45 -10.38 -1.06
C THR A 133 12.29 -9.42 -0.75
N SER A 134 11.87 -9.33 0.52
CA SER A 134 10.89 -8.32 0.95
C SER A 134 11.55 -6.95 1.12
N LEU A 135 11.03 -5.93 0.45
CA LEU A 135 11.52 -4.54 0.47
C LEU A 135 10.46 -3.62 1.11
N ALA A 136 10.60 -3.37 2.41
CA ALA A 136 9.73 -2.50 3.20
C ALA A 136 10.53 -1.31 3.77
N TYR A 137 10.88 -0.34 2.93
CA TYR A 137 11.74 0.80 3.28
C TYR A 137 11.10 1.79 4.26
N LEU A 138 9.77 1.74 4.39
CA LEU A 138 9.03 2.66 5.26
C LEU A 138 8.94 2.15 6.71
N TRP A 139 9.35 0.90 6.93
CA TRP A 139 9.19 0.20 8.19
C TRP A 139 9.85 0.93 9.36
N LYS A 140 9.07 1.21 10.43
CA LYS A 140 9.49 1.91 11.65
C LYS A 140 10.10 3.30 11.42
N ARG A 141 9.86 3.93 10.27
CA ARG A 141 10.22 5.32 10.01
C ARG A 141 9.36 6.27 10.86
N ASN A 142 9.90 7.44 11.18
CA ASN A 142 9.13 8.49 11.84
C ASN A 142 8.02 9.00 10.91
N GLN A 143 6.76 8.94 11.34
CA GLN A 143 5.60 9.24 10.49
C GLN A 143 5.54 10.71 10.04
N LYS A 144 5.96 11.64 10.91
CA LYS A 144 5.99 13.07 10.58
C LYS A 144 6.99 13.35 9.45
N GLU A 145 8.20 12.83 9.61
CA GLU A 145 9.25 12.93 8.60
C GLU A 145 8.82 12.22 7.32
N LEU A 146 8.28 11.01 7.45
CA LEU A 146 7.87 10.19 6.33
C LEU A 146 6.80 10.85 5.46
N LEU A 147 5.72 11.38 6.07
CA LEU A 147 4.68 12.07 5.29
C LEU A 147 5.22 13.35 4.64
N LYS A 148 6.13 14.06 5.33
CA LYS A 148 6.79 15.23 4.75
C LYS A 148 7.66 14.87 3.56
N GLU A 149 8.42 13.78 3.64
CA GLU A 149 9.24 13.29 2.54
C GLU A 149 8.40 12.85 1.34
N MET A 150 7.24 12.21 1.57
CA MET A 150 6.29 11.87 0.48
C MET A 150 5.84 13.12 -0.27
N ILE A 151 5.47 14.18 0.46
CA ILE A 151 5.08 15.48 -0.11
C ILE A 151 6.24 16.08 -0.90
N ASP A 152 7.43 16.12 -0.31
CA ASP A 152 8.63 16.69 -0.94
C ASP A 152 9.11 15.87 -2.14
N SER A 153 8.76 14.59 -2.20
CA SER A 153 9.00 13.69 -3.34
C SER A 153 7.90 13.74 -4.39
N HIS A 154 7.00 14.73 -4.31
CA HIS A 154 5.90 14.95 -5.26
C HIS A 154 4.91 13.79 -5.38
N ILE A 155 4.61 13.12 -4.27
CA ILE A 155 3.44 12.22 -4.22
C ILE A 155 2.18 13.06 -4.09
N ASP A 156 1.43 13.15 -5.18
CA ASP A 156 0.13 13.82 -5.23
C ASP A 156 -0.97 12.81 -4.88
N ALA A 157 -1.22 12.63 -3.59
CA ALA A 157 -2.26 11.74 -3.09
C ALA A 157 -3.38 12.51 -2.39
N ILE A 158 -4.62 12.13 -2.67
CA ILE A 158 -5.83 12.70 -2.08
C ILE A 158 -6.41 11.80 -1.00
N ILE A 159 -7.06 12.39 0.01
CA ILE A 159 -7.80 11.65 1.04
C ILE A 159 -9.10 11.12 0.45
N ILE A 160 -9.32 9.80 0.50
CA ILE A 160 -10.53 9.13 -0.03
C ILE A 160 -11.42 8.52 1.05
N LYS A 161 -10.89 8.37 2.28
CA LYS A 161 -11.65 7.93 3.45
C LYS A 161 -11.07 8.62 4.69
N VAL A 162 -11.92 8.89 5.66
CA VAL A 162 -11.53 9.32 7.01
C VAL A 162 -12.34 8.56 8.05
N ALA A 163 -11.71 8.14 9.15
CA ALA A 163 -12.33 7.32 10.19
C ALA A 163 -11.81 7.63 11.60
N THR A 164 -11.19 8.80 11.82
CA THR A 164 -10.65 9.19 13.13
C THR A 164 -11.17 10.55 13.61
N MET A 165 -11.07 10.78 14.91
CA MET A 165 -11.46 12.05 15.53
C MET A 165 -10.59 13.18 15.02
N GLY A 166 -11.22 14.30 14.64
CA GLY A 166 -10.54 15.46 14.06
C GLY A 166 -10.45 15.42 12.53
N LEU A 167 -10.85 14.32 11.89
CA LEU A 167 -11.05 14.26 10.44
C LEU A 167 -12.54 14.20 10.09
N GLU A 168 -13.04 15.26 9.46
CA GLU A 168 -14.42 15.38 8.99
C GLU A 168 -14.53 15.14 7.47
N PRO A 169 -15.37 14.20 7.00
CA PRO A 169 -15.49 13.87 5.58
C PRO A 169 -15.77 15.10 4.69
N THR A 170 -16.71 15.95 5.09
CA THR A 170 -17.13 17.14 4.33
C THR A 170 -16.03 18.20 4.18
N LYS A 171 -14.98 18.15 5.01
CA LYS A 171 -13.89 19.12 5.02
C LYS A 171 -12.60 18.58 4.43
N HIS A 172 -12.40 17.26 4.44
CA HIS A 172 -11.10 16.66 4.19
C HIS A 172 -11.06 15.69 3.01
N LEU A 173 -12.18 15.06 2.63
CA LEU A 173 -12.19 14.22 1.43
C LEU A 173 -11.83 15.05 0.20
N GLY A 174 -11.00 14.46 -0.67
CA GLY A 174 -10.49 15.08 -1.89
C GLY A 174 -9.32 16.06 -1.68
N LYS A 175 -8.95 16.40 -0.45
CA LYS A 175 -7.75 17.20 -0.19
C LYS A 175 -6.50 16.38 -0.37
N THR A 176 -5.44 17.01 -0.85
CA THR A 176 -4.12 16.40 -0.97
C THR A 176 -3.46 16.18 0.39
N ILE A 177 -2.54 15.22 0.49
CA ILE A 177 -1.72 15.00 1.68
C ILE A 177 -0.91 16.26 2.06
N SER A 178 -0.51 17.07 1.08
CA SER A 178 0.18 18.34 1.30
C SER A 178 -0.72 19.37 1.98
N GLU A 179 -1.96 19.53 1.50
CA GLU A 179 -2.95 20.42 2.14
C GLU A 179 -3.32 19.95 3.55
N MET A 180 -3.37 18.63 3.75
CA MET A 180 -3.74 18.03 5.02
C MET A 180 -2.60 18.04 6.06
N TYR A 181 -1.33 18.08 5.64
CA TYR A 181 -0.18 17.93 6.53
C TYR A 181 -0.20 18.86 7.76
N PRO A 182 -0.44 20.18 7.64
CA PRO A 182 -0.50 21.06 8.83
C PRO A 182 -1.66 20.72 9.77
N HIS A 183 -2.78 20.20 9.25
CA HIS A 183 -3.92 19.77 10.06
C HIS A 183 -3.63 18.45 10.78
N LEU A 184 -3.01 17.49 10.08
CA LEU A 184 -2.60 16.20 10.63
C LEU A 184 -1.64 16.37 11.83
N LEU A 185 -0.69 17.30 11.75
CA LEU A 185 0.19 17.62 12.89
C LEU A 185 -0.60 18.11 14.11
N LYS A 186 -1.58 18.99 13.91
CA LYS A 186 -2.39 19.54 15.01
C LYS A 186 -3.26 18.50 15.68
N ILE A 187 -3.88 17.61 14.90
CA ILE A 187 -4.72 16.55 15.46
C ILE A 187 -3.88 15.43 16.07
N ASN A 188 -2.67 15.16 15.59
CA ASN A 188 -1.71 14.30 16.28
C ASN A 188 -1.37 14.85 17.67
N GLU A 189 -1.02 16.14 17.78
CA GLU A 189 -0.73 16.76 19.08
C GLU A 189 -1.93 16.75 20.05
N LYS A 190 -3.16 16.86 19.52
CA LYS A 190 -4.37 16.98 20.34
C LYS A 190 -5.02 15.64 20.70
N PHE A 191 -4.96 14.67 19.80
CA PHE A 191 -5.74 13.44 19.85
C PHE A 191 -4.89 12.18 19.62
N ASP A 192 -3.57 12.31 19.47
CA ASP A 192 -2.64 11.22 19.16
C ASP A 192 -2.97 10.47 17.85
N CYS A 193 -3.63 11.16 16.92
CA CYS A 193 -3.94 10.67 15.58
C CYS A 193 -2.65 10.34 14.81
N ASN A 194 -2.63 9.22 14.12
CA ASN A 194 -1.51 8.77 13.31
C ASN A 194 -1.30 9.68 12.09
N ILE A 195 -0.13 10.31 11.98
CA ILE A 195 0.15 11.28 10.91
C ILE A 195 0.07 10.60 9.53
N CYS A 196 0.53 9.36 9.42
CA CYS A 196 0.47 8.58 8.17
C CYS A 196 -0.86 7.83 7.98
N GLY A 197 -1.82 7.93 8.91
CA GLY A 197 -3.12 7.28 8.78
C GLY A 197 -3.12 5.78 9.08
N GLU A 198 -2.06 5.25 9.70
CA GLU A 198 -2.01 3.83 10.10
C GLU A 198 -3.20 3.47 10.99
N GLY A 199 -3.62 2.20 10.95
CA GLY A 199 -4.82 1.74 11.66
C GLY A 199 -6.12 2.11 10.96
N GLY A 200 -6.06 2.60 9.71
CA GLY A 200 -7.23 2.94 8.90
C GLY A 200 -7.85 4.28 9.25
N GLU A 201 -7.10 5.18 9.92
CA GLU A 201 -7.60 6.48 10.34
C GLU A 201 -7.97 7.39 9.15
N TYR A 202 -7.25 7.25 8.04
CA TYR A 202 -7.62 7.76 6.73
C TYR A 202 -6.97 6.93 5.63
N GLU A 203 -7.60 6.90 4.46
CA GLU A 203 -7.04 6.26 3.27
C GLU A 203 -6.76 7.29 2.20
N THR A 204 -5.82 6.96 1.31
CA THR A 204 -5.44 7.84 0.20
C THR A 204 -5.53 7.14 -1.14
N PHE A 205 -5.65 7.95 -2.18
CA PHE A 205 -5.40 7.55 -3.56
C PHE A 205 -4.35 8.45 -4.19
N THR A 206 -3.25 7.90 -4.69
CA THR A 206 -2.23 8.70 -5.42
C THR A 206 -2.66 8.92 -6.85
N CYS A 207 -2.85 10.18 -7.23
CA CYS A 207 -3.22 10.62 -8.56
C CYS A 207 -2.00 10.85 -9.45
N ASP A 208 -0.88 11.27 -8.88
CA ASP A 208 0.37 11.50 -9.62
C ASP A 208 1.60 11.29 -8.75
N CYS A 209 2.70 10.86 -9.37
CA CYS A 209 4.02 10.78 -8.73
C CYS A 209 5.14 10.73 -9.79
N PRO A 210 6.41 10.90 -9.41
CA PRO A 210 7.54 10.84 -10.35
C PRO A 210 7.67 9.54 -11.15
N LEU A 211 7.04 8.44 -10.72
CA LEU A 211 7.06 7.16 -11.45
C LEU A 211 5.94 7.05 -12.49
N PHE A 212 4.97 7.97 -12.49
CA PHE A 212 3.86 7.96 -13.42
C PHE A 212 4.24 8.69 -14.71
N LYS A 213 3.97 8.05 -15.85
CA LYS A 213 4.08 8.65 -17.19
C LYS A 213 2.89 9.55 -17.52
N LYS A 214 1.77 9.35 -16.82
CA LYS A 214 0.53 10.12 -16.95
C LYS A 214 -0.14 10.27 -15.59
N LYS A 215 -0.66 11.46 -15.33
CA LYS A 215 -1.51 11.72 -14.17
C LYS A 215 -2.87 11.03 -14.31
N ILE A 216 -3.38 10.51 -13.20
CA ILE A 216 -4.74 9.99 -13.05
C ILE A 216 -5.66 11.17 -12.70
N ILE A 217 -6.79 11.32 -13.41
CA ILE A 217 -7.76 12.43 -13.30
C ILE A 217 -9.10 11.90 -12.82
#